data_AF-A0A1N6GCJ2-F1
#
_entry.id   AF-A0A1N6GCJ2-F1
#
_cell.length_a   1.000
_cell.length_b   1.000
_cell.length_c   1.000
_cell.angle_alpha   90.00
_cell.angle_beta   90.00
_cell.angle_gamma   90.00
#
_symmetry.space_group_name_H-M   'P 1'
#
loop_
_entity.id
_entity.type
_entity.pdbx_description
1 polymer ?
#
loop_
_entity_poly.entity_id
_entity_poly.type
_entity_poly.pdbx_seq_one_letter_code
_entity_poly.pdbx_strand_id
1 'polypeptide(L)' 'MFSVLLALAMAGGTAATPAETDIVDEKKIVCRTHRVVGSRIPERVCRTNKEWARIDKENDQQLRKRFDESRGTQNSN' A
#
# COMPACT_ATOMS: atom_id res chain seq x y z
N MET A 1 -11.92 -21.93 -49.57
CA MET A 1 -11.50 -22.13 -48.16
C MET A 1 -11.04 -20.78 -47.63
N PHE A 2 -11.54 -20.40 -46.45
CA PHE A 2 -11.67 -19.02 -45.96
C PHE A 2 -10.34 -18.31 -45.68
N SER A 3 -10.11 -17.18 -46.36
CA SER A 3 -9.15 -16.16 -45.95
C SER A 3 -9.89 -15.09 -45.13
N VAL A 4 -9.69 -15.04 -43.83
CA VAL A 4 -10.08 -13.89 -43.00
C VAL A 4 -8.89 -13.52 -42.12
N LEU A 5 -8.25 -12.41 -42.51
CA LEU A 5 -7.18 -11.74 -41.77
C LEU A 5 -7.78 -11.17 -40.48
N LEU A 6 -7.35 -11.71 -39.34
CA LEU A 6 -7.70 -11.20 -38.01
C LEU A 6 -6.81 -9.97 -37.74
N ALA A 7 -7.38 -8.78 -37.94
CA ALA A 7 -6.74 -7.52 -37.59
C ALA A 7 -6.56 -7.43 -36.07
N LEU A 8 -5.31 -7.50 -35.62
CA LEU A 8 -4.92 -7.31 -34.23
C LEU A 8 -5.03 -5.81 -33.89
N ALA A 9 -6.18 -5.40 -33.36
CA ALA A 9 -6.38 -4.04 -32.88
C ALA A 9 -5.37 -3.75 -31.76
N MET A 10 -4.53 -2.75 -31.99
CA MET A 10 -3.61 -2.23 -30.99
C MET A 10 -4.42 -1.67 -29.81
N ALA A 11 -4.41 -2.39 -28.70
CA ALA A 11 -4.82 -1.84 -27.42
C ALA A 11 -3.76 -0.82 -26.97
N GLY A 12 -3.91 0.42 -27.43
CA GLY A 12 -3.23 1.58 -26.87
C GLY A 12 -3.73 1.80 -25.44
N GLY A 13 -3.12 1.10 -24.50
CA GLY A 13 -3.30 1.36 -23.07
C GLY A 13 -2.67 2.70 -22.73
N THR A 14 -3.51 3.73 -22.66
CA THR A 14 -3.29 5.03 -22.04
C THR A 14 -2.31 4.94 -20.88
N ALA A 15 -1.16 5.61 -21.00
CA ALA A 15 -0.35 5.96 -19.85
C ALA A 15 -1.22 6.83 -18.93
N ALA A 16 -1.69 6.23 -17.83
CA ALA A 16 -2.44 6.94 -16.80
C ALA A 16 -1.55 8.06 -16.26
N THR A 17 -1.79 9.27 -16.74
CA THR A 17 -1.28 10.46 -16.09
C THR A 17 -1.98 10.52 -14.74
N PRO A 18 -1.25 10.53 -13.59
CA PRO A 18 -1.89 10.60 -12.29
C PRO A 18 -2.79 11.82 -12.28
N ALA A 19 -4.09 11.60 -12.07
CA ALA A 19 -5.07 12.67 -12.09
C ALA A 19 -4.73 13.63 -10.95
N GLU A 20 -4.87 14.93 -11.17
CA GLU A 20 -4.58 15.98 -10.19
C GLU A 20 -5.25 15.73 -8.82
N THR A 21 -6.38 15.02 -8.82
CA THR A 21 -7.09 14.54 -7.64
C THR A 21 -6.26 13.61 -6.75
N ASP A 22 -5.45 12.72 -7.33
CA ASP A 22 -4.61 11.77 -6.58
C ASP A 22 -3.49 12.50 -5.85
N ILE A 23 -2.92 13.53 -6.49
CA ILE A 23 -1.87 14.36 -5.90
C ILE A 23 -2.41 15.21 -4.73
N VAL A 24 -3.65 15.67 -4.83
CA VAL A 24 -4.32 16.41 -3.75
C VAL A 24 -4.62 15.49 -2.57
N ASP A 25 -5.10 14.28 -2.82
CA ASP A 25 -5.35 13.31 -1.74
C ASP A 25 -4.05 12.90 -1.04
N GLU A 26 -2.97 12.63 -1.79
CA GLU A 26 -1.65 12.28 -1.23
C GLU A 26 -1.14 13.32 -0.20
N LYS A 27 -1.42 14.61 -0.44
CA LYS A 27 -0.97 15.73 0.38
C LYS A 27 -1.90 16.04 1.56
N LYS A 28 -3.10 15.44 1.59
CA LYS A 28 -4.08 15.67 2.66
C LYS A 28 -3.50 15.24 4.01
N ILE A 29 -3.57 16.14 5.00
CA ILE A 29 -3.14 15.85 6.36
C ILE A 29 -4.25 15.12 7.12
N VAL A 30 -3.90 13.98 7.70
CA VAL A 30 -4.77 13.16 8.54
C VAL A 30 -4.09 12.93 9.89
N CYS A 31 -4.82 13.21 10.98
CA CYS A 31 -4.35 13.00 12.34
C CYS A 31 -4.89 11.68 12.90
N ARG A 32 -3.99 10.79 13.31
CA ARG A 32 -4.33 9.52 13.97
C ARG A 32 -3.93 9.60 15.45
N THR A 33 -4.70 8.94 16.32
CA THR A 33 -4.40 8.86 17.75
C THR A 33 -3.71 7.53 18.04
N HIS A 34 -2.50 7.59 18.58
CA HIS A 34 -1.68 6.43 18.92
C HIS A 34 -1.70 6.22 20.43
N ARG A 35 -2.01 5.00 20.85
CA ARG A 35 -1.83 4.57 22.23
C ARG A 35 -0.44 3.96 22.36
N VAL A 36 0.48 4.69 22.96
CA VAL A 36 1.83 4.21 23.24
C VAL A 36 1.76 3.23 24.40
N VAL A 37 2.36 2.04 24.21
CA VAL A 37 2.42 1.01 25.25
C VAL A 37 3.13 1.57 26.48
N GLY A 38 2.53 1.42 27.66
CA GLY A 38 3.06 1.95 28.91
C GLY A 38 2.72 3.42 29.20
N SER A 39 2.06 4.14 28.28
CA SER A 39 1.52 5.48 28.53
C SER A 39 0.01 5.45 28.76
N ARG A 40 -0.47 6.23 29.74
CA ARG A 40 -1.90 6.49 29.94
C ARG A 40 -2.43 7.61 29.04
N ILE A 41 -1.54 8.47 28.54
CA ILE A 41 -1.90 9.61 27.70
C ILE A 41 -1.67 9.21 26.24
N PRO A 42 -2.71 9.25 25.39
CA PRO A 42 -2.56 8.95 23.97
C PRO A 42 -1.88 10.12 23.25
N GLU A 43 -1.07 9.78 22.25
CA GLU A 43 -0.41 10.76 21.38
C GLU A 43 -1.25 11.01 20.12
N ARG A 44 -1.30 12.25 19.65
CA ARG A 44 -1.94 12.60 18.37
C ARG A 44 -0.86 12.93 17.35
N VAL A 45 -0.80 12.16 16.28
CA VAL A 45 0.21 12.31 15.22
C VAL A 45 -0.51 12.68 13.92
N CYS A 46 -0.11 13.78 13.29
CA CYS A 46 -0.65 14.26 12.03
C CYS A 46 0.36 14.09 10.91
N ARG A 47 -0.02 13.40 9.84
CA ARG A 47 0.84 13.15 8.67
C ARG A 47 0.00 13.21 7.39
N THR A 48 0.67 13.29 6.24
CA THR A 48 0.00 13.21 4.94
C THR A 48 -0.53 11.80 4.69
N ASN A 49 -1.55 11.65 3.82
CA ASN A 49 -2.02 10.34 3.38
C ASN A 49 -0.89 9.49 2.78
N LYS A 50 -0.02 10.11 1.98
CA LYS A 50 1.16 9.45 1.42
C LYS A 50 2.07 8.86 2.49
N GLU A 51 2.34 9.61 3.54
CA GLU A 51 3.21 9.15 4.62
C GLU A 51 2.55 8.05 5.45
N TRP A 52 1.24 8.14 5.69
CA TRP A 52 0.49 7.05 6.32
C TRP A 52 0.53 5.77 5.50
N ALA A 53 0.31 5.86 4.19
CA ALA A 53 0.39 4.71 3.30
C ALA A 53 1.77 4.02 3.33
N ARG A 54 2.84 4.82 3.45
CA ARG A 54 4.20 4.31 3.62
C ARG A 54 4.36 3.53 4.94
N ILE A 55 3.91 4.12 6.04
CA ILE A 55 3.97 3.49 7.38
C ILE A 55 3.14 2.20 7.40
N ASP A 56 1.93 2.22 6.86
CA ASP A 56 1.04 1.07 6.82
C ASP A 56 1.68 -0.08 6.02
N LYS A 57 2.31 0.22 4.88
CA LYS A 57 3.06 -0.76 4.07
C LYS A 57 4.27 -1.34 4.81
N GLU A 58 5.06 -0.51 5.49
CA GLU A 58 6.22 -0.96 6.26
C GLU A 58 5.78 -1.88 7.41
N ASN A 59 4.71 -1.54 8.11
CA ASN A 59 4.13 -2.37 9.18
C ASN A 59 3.65 -3.73 8.66
N ASP A 60 2.91 -3.75 7.56
CA ASP A 60 2.43 -5.00 6.94
C ASP A 60 3.59 -5.91 6.54
N GLN A 61 4.66 -5.35 5.99
CA GLN A 61 5.85 -6.10 5.64
C GLN A 61 6.55 -6.68 6.87
N GLN A 62 6.66 -5.92 7.95
CA GLN A 62 7.24 -6.43 9.20
C GLN A 62 6.40 -7.52 9.83
N LEU A 63 5.07 -7.38 9.83
CA LEU A 63 4.17 -8.40 10.34
C LEU A 63 4.31 -9.70 9.53
N ARG A 64 4.29 -9.61 8.20
CA ARG A 64 4.49 -10.77 7.31
C ARG A 64 5.82 -11.48 7.59
N LYS A 65 6.93 -10.74 7.67
CA LYS A 65 8.24 -11.32 7.99
C LYS A 65 8.24 -12.10 9.30
N ARG A 66 7.66 -11.53 10.37
CA ARG A 66 7.55 -12.23 11.66
C ARG A 66 6.71 -13.50 11.58
N PHE A 67 5.61 -13.48 10.82
CA PHE A 67 4.79 -14.67 10.59
C PHE A 67 5.56 -15.75 9.84
N ASP A 68 6.28 -15.38 8.77
CA ASP A 68 7.06 -16.31 7.97
C ASP A 68 8.21 -16.92 8.80
N GLU A 69 8.93 -16.11 9.57
CA GLU A 69 9.96 -16.57 10.52
C GLU A 69 9.39 -17.56 11.53
N SER A 70 8.26 -17.23 12.16
CA SER A 70 7.61 -18.09 13.16
C SER A 70 7.17 -19.44 12.58
N ARG A 71 6.77 -19.48 11.30
CA ARG A 71 6.39 -20.71 10.61
C ARG A 71 7.61 -21.53 10.18
N GLY A 72 8.67 -20.86 9.74
CA GLY A 72 9.94 -21.51 9.38
C GLY A 72 10.56 -22.24 10.57
N THR A 73 10.53 -21.64 11.76
CA THR A 73 11.04 -22.28 12.98
C THR A 73 10.17 -23.46 13.46
N GLN A 74 8.86 -23.43 13.20
CA GLN A 74 7.94 -24.53 13.57
C GLN A 74 8.10 -25.77 12.69
N ASN A 75 8.43 -25.60 11.41
CA ASN A 75 8.61 -26.71 10.48
C ASN A 75 10.03 -27.32 10.50
N SER A 76 10.92 -26.84 11.36
CA SER A 76 12.31 -27.30 11.47
C SER A 76 12.59 -28.16 12.73
N ASN A 77 11.55 -28.59 13.44
CA ASN A 77 11.64 -29.51 14.59
C ASN A 77 11.13 -30.91 14.23
#